data_AF-A0A182IPC1-F1
#
_entry.id   AF-A0A182IPC1-F1
#
_cell.length_a   1.000
_cell.length_b   1.000
_cell.length_c   1.000
_cell.angle_alpha   90.00
_cell.angle_beta   90.00
_cell.angle_gamma   90.00
#
_symmetry.space_group_name_H-M   'P 1'
#
loop_
_entity.id
_entity.type
_entity.pdbx_description
1 polymer ?
#
loop_
_entity_poly.entity_id
_entity_poly.type
_entity_poly.pdbx_seq_one_letter_code
_entity_poly.pdbx_strand_id
1 'polypeptide(L)'
;METNLVRVLEGQYLDELTSELCDFTLEEQNAATEAQGVKPLAASDYVPIVGKTVTYVVACVIVNDANEVLMMQEAKQSCAGKWYLPAGRMEPGETIVEAGAREVLEETDELTSELCDFTLEEQNAATEAQGVKPLAASDYVPIVGKTVTYVVACVIVNDANEVLMMQEAKQSCAGKWYLPAGRMEPGETIVEAGAREVLEETGLKVAITTLLAVETAGGSWFRFVMTGNVIGGELKTPSQADQESIQAKWCQNLSELSLRANDILPIVELARNYRVRSPKDPNWHREILPARKAHYKNYLRVVVAIKNKSTNQVYVLLSEKTAYHFPTVEIHPGRSIHSTLKKFMIELFGADLPQHRPHGVLSVEHHTSGTQANPTDGMCLTLLVICRPSIESVSLIGKCIWHELSKDLTARLAMAVAGKNATFQLHVVR
;
A
#
# COMPACT_ATOMS: atom_id res chain seq x y z
N MET A 1 -18.78 -39.41 2.09
CA MET A 1 -19.89 -38.43 2.16
C MET A 1 -19.68 -37.39 3.25
N GLU A 2 -19.43 -37.76 4.52
CA GLU A 2 -19.18 -36.77 5.60
C GLU A 2 -18.00 -35.82 5.36
N THR A 3 -16.90 -36.31 4.78
CA THR A 3 -15.68 -35.51 4.52
C THR A 3 -15.87 -34.39 3.49
N ASN A 4 -16.83 -34.55 2.56
CA ASN A 4 -17.09 -33.55 1.52
C ASN A 4 -18.01 -32.43 2.02
N LEU A 5 -18.98 -32.74 2.90
CA LEU A 5 -19.88 -31.73 3.45
C LEU A 5 -19.11 -30.74 4.35
N VAL A 6 -18.15 -31.24 5.14
CA VAL A 6 -17.30 -30.42 6.02
C VAL A 6 -16.42 -29.46 5.18
N ARG A 7 -15.82 -29.94 4.08
CA ARG A 7 -14.97 -29.10 3.21
C ARG A 7 -15.74 -28.04 2.43
N VAL A 8 -16.97 -28.33 2.01
CA VAL A 8 -17.89 -27.36 1.39
C VAL A 8 -18.32 -26.30 2.39
N LEU A 9 -18.53 -26.66 3.65
CA LEU A 9 -18.85 -25.71 4.72
C LEU A 9 -17.64 -24.88 5.17
N GLU A 10 -16.42 -25.40 5.03
CA GLU A 10 -15.16 -24.71 5.37
C GLU A 10 -14.54 -23.91 4.20
N GLY A 11 -15.17 -23.92 3.02
CA GLY A 11 -14.75 -23.10 1.88
C GLY A 11 -13.41 -23.51 1.24
N GLN A 12 -12.96 -24.75 1.42
CA GLN A 12 -11.72 -25.23 0.79
C GLN A 12 -11.93 -25.64 -0.67
N TYR A 13 -11.01 -25.25 -1.54
CA TYR A 13 -10.99 -25.63 -2.96
C TYR A 13 -10.79 -27.16 -3.11
N LEU A 14 -11.59 -27.80 -3.96
CA LEU A 14 -11.42 -29.19 -4.35
C LEU A 14 -10.79 -29.19 -5.76
N ASP A 15 -9.49 -29.45 -5.84
CA ASP A 15 -8.68 -29.29 -7.06
C ASP A 15 -9.10 -30.18 -8.25
N GLU A 16 -9.97 -31.19 -8.07
CA GLU A 16 -10.42 -32.05 -9.17
C GLU A 16 -11.89 -32.45 -8.98
N LEU A 17 -12.82 -31.69 -9.58
CA LEU A 17 -14.18 -32.15 -9.81
C LEU A 17 -14.16 -33.12 -11.00
N THR A 18 -13.96 -34.41 -10.76
CA THR A 18 -14.31 -35.43 -11.75
C THR A 18 -15.83 -35.55 -11.83
N SER A 19 -16.38 -35.98 -12.97
CA SER A 19 -17.82 -36.19 -13.19
C SER A 19 -18.44 -37.24 -12.24
N GLU A 20 -17.65 -37.86 -11.37
CA GLU A 20 -18.04 -38.89 -10.39
C GLU A 20 -18.89 -38.35 -9.23
N LEU A 21 -19.05 -37.03 -9.09
CA LEU A 21 -19.85 -36.40 -8.03
C LEU A 21 -21.24 -35.92 -8.50
N CYS A 22 -21.60 -36.16 -9.76
CA CYS A 22 -22.90 -35.77 -10.32
C CYS A 22 -23.82 -36.99 -10.44
N ASP A 23 -24.78 -37.13 -9.52
CA ASP A 23 -25.72 -38.26 -9.51
C ASP A 23 -26.82 -38.18 -10.59
N PHE A 24 -26.97 -37.03 -11.27
CA PHE A 24 -27.98 -36.82 -12.30
C PHE A 24 -27.58 -35.71 -13.29
N THR A 25 -26.87 -36.10 -14.33
CA THR A 25 -26.29 -35.23 -15.35
C THR A 25 -27.34 -34.53 -16.22
N LEU A 26 -26.94 -33.46 -16.93
CA LEU A 26 -27.79 -32.79 -17.92
C LEU A 26 -28.23 -33.74 -19.05
N GLU A 27 -27.38 -34.69 -19.43
CA GLU A 27 -27.72 -35.74 -20.41
C GLU A 27 -28.86 -36.64 -19.90
N GLU A 28 -28.78 -37.09 -18.65
CA GLU A 28 -29.82 -37.92 -18.03
C GLU A 28 -31.12 -37.13 -17.80
N GLN A 29 -31.03 -35.84 -17.42
CA GLN A 29 -32.17 -34.93 -17.31
C GLN A 29 -32.88 -34.75 -18.67
N ASN A 30 -32.11 -34.56 -19.73
CA ASN A 30 -32.63 -34.40 -21.09
C ASN A 30 -33.29 -35.69 -21.57
N ALA A 31 -32.65 -36.85 -21.37
CA ALA A 31 -33.23 -38.15 -21.70
C ALA A 31 -34.55 -38.43 -20.94
N ALA A 32 -34.63 -38.08 -19.66
CA ALA A 32 -35.86 -38.20 -18.87
C ALA A 32 -36.97 -37.27 -19.37
N THR A 33 -36.61 -36.06 -19.80
CA THR A 33 -37.56 -35.07 -20.37
C THR A 33 -38.10 -35.54 -21.72
N GLU A 34 -37.25 -36.11 -22.58
CA GLU A 34 -37.65 -36.71 -23.86
C GLU A 34 -38.55 -37.93 -23.69
N ALA A 35 -38.28 -38.76 -22.68
CA ALA A 35 -39.13 -39.91 -22.34
C ALA A 35 -40.56 -39.49 -21.94
N GLN A 36 -40.74 -38.25 -21.47
CA GLN A 36 -42.05 -37.65 -21.20
C GLN A 36 -42.68 -36.97 -22.42
N GLY A 37 -42.06 -37.08 -23.61
CA GLY A 37 -42.52 -36.46 -24.85
C GLY A 37 -42.27 -34.96 -24.94
N VAL A 38 -41.44 -34.40 -24.06
CA VAL A 38 -41.10 -32.97 -24.03
C VAL A 38 -39.71 -32.78 -24.62
N LYS A 39 -39.54 -31.75 -25.48
CA LYS A 39 -38.23 -31.44 -26.06
C LYS A 39 -37.35 -30.70 -25.03
N PRO A 40 -36.10 -31.15 -24.78
CA PRO A 40 -35.19 -30.45 -23.89
C PRO A 40 -34.85 -29.04 -24.37
N LEU A 41 -34.61 -28.13 -23.41
CA LEU A 41 -34.31 -26.72 -23.66
C LEU A 41 -32.82 -26.40 -23.61
N ALA A 42 -32.00 -27.23 -22.98
CA ALA A 42 -30.56 -27.04 -22.83
C ALA A 42 -29.80 -28.19 -23.51
N ALA A 43 -28.64 -27.89 -24.10
CA ALA A 43 -27.77 -28.90 -24.67
C ALA A 43 -27.09 -29.72 -23.55
N SER A 44 -26.91 -31.02 -23.76
CA SER A 44 -26.32 -31.91 -22.75
C SER A 44 -24.84 -31.59 -22.45
N ASP A 45 -24.15 -30.91 -23.35
CA ASP A 45 -22.76 -30.44 -23.25
C ASP A 45 -22.65 -28.98 -22.76
N TYR A 46 -23.71 -28.43 -22.15
CA TYR A 46 -23.71 -27.07 -21.65
C TYR A 46 -22.60 -26.84 -20.61
N VAL A 47 -21.73 -25.86 -20.90
CA VAL A 47 -20.71 -25.37 -19.97
C VAL A 47 -21.09 -23.97 -19.50
N PRO A 48 -21.27 -23.73 -18.19
CA PRO A 48 -21.55 -22.40 -17.67
C PRO A 48 -20.33 -21.49 -17.87
N ILE A 49 -20.57 -20.31 -18.43
CA ILE A 49 -19.55 -19.27 -18.65
C ILE A 49 -20.05 -18.01 -17.96
N VAL A 50 -19.31 -17.56 -16.94
CA VAL A 50 -19.61 -16.35 -16.17
C VAL A 50 -19.72 -15.15 -17.11
N GLY A 51 -20.77 -14.34 -16.92
CA GLY A 51 -21.03 -13.14 -17.71
C GLY A 51 -21.58 -13.39 -19.12
N LYS A 52 -21.67 -14.65 -19.58
CA LYS A 52 -22.25 -15.01 -20.88
C LYS A 52 -23.48 -15.89 -20.75
N THR A 53 -23.37 -17.02 -20.07
CA THR A 53 -24.46 -18.00 -19.95
C THR A 53 -24.96 -18.15 -18.51
N VAL A 54 -24.17 -17.72 -17.53
CA VAL A 54 -24.55 -17.66 -16.11
C VAL A 54 -24.09 -16.35 -15.49
N THR A 55 -24.88 -15.81 -14.56
CA THR A 55 -24.48 -14.71 -13.67
C THR A 55 -24.42 -15.26 -12.24
N TYR A 56 -23.24 -15.21 -11.64
CA TYR A 56 -23.10 -15.47 -10.21
C TYR A 56 -23.11 -14.13 -9.45
N VAL A 57 -23.75 -14.12 -8.29
CA VAL A 57 -23.73 -13.00 -7.35
C VAL A 57 -23.01 -13.45 -6.10
N VAL A 58 -21.99 -12.70 -5.70
CA VAL A 58 -21.27 -12.90 -4.45
C VAL A 58 -21.83 -11.93 -3.41
N ALA A 59 -21.98 -12.38 -2.17
CA ALA A 59 -22.35 -11.55 -1.04
C ALA A 59 -21.43 -11.86 0.14
N CYS A 60 -20.95 -10.82 0.81
CA CYS A 60 -19.95 -10.93 1.88
C CYS A 60 -20.58 -10.63 3.24
N VAL A 61 -20.40 -11.53 4.21
CA VAL A 61 -20.76 -11.28 5.61
C VAL A 61 -19.49 -10.89 6.34
N ILE A 62 -19.37 -9.61 6.69
CA ILE A 62 -18.22 -9.07 7.43
C ILE A 62 -18.66 -8.83 8.86
N VAL A 63 -17.91 -9.41 9.79
CA VAL A 63 -18.19 -9.33 11.23
C VAL A 63 -17.01 -8.66 11.94
N ASN A 64 -17.30 -7.67 12.79
CA ASN A 64 -16.25 -7.01 13.59
C ASN A 64 -15.97 -7.77 14.90
N ASP A 65 -14.97 -7.31 15.68
CA ASP A 65 -14.59 -7.92 16.96
C ASP A 65 -15.71 -7.88 18.03
N ALA A 66 -16.77 -7.09 17.81
CA ALA A 66 -17.95 -7.00 18.66
C ALA A 66 -19.12 -7.90 18.19
N ASN A 67 -18.91 -8.75 17.17
CA ASN A 67 -19.92 -9.58 16.51
C ASN A 67 -21.01 -8.80 15.76
N GLU A 68 -20.73 -7.57 15.32
CA GLU A 68 -21.65 -6.78 14.51
C GLU A 68 -21.37 -7.01 13.02
N VAL A 69 -22.44 -7.03 12.21
CA VAL A 69 -22.37 -7.30 10.76
C VAL A 69 -22.33 -5.99 9.99
N LEU A 70 -21.41 -5.86 9.03
CA LEU A 70 -21.42 -4.75 8.08
C LEU A 70 -22.64 -4.83 7.16
N MET A 71 -23.47 -3.79 7.18
CA MET A 71 -24.63 -3.64 6.32
C MET A 71 -24.49 -2.37 5.49
N MET A 72 -24.95 -2.43 4.24
CA MET A 72 -24.90 -1.34 3.27
C MET A 72 -26.31 -0.83 2.96
N GLN A 73 -26.47 0.48 2.72
CA GLN A 73 -27.76 1.08 2.42
C GLN A 73 -27.79 1.56 0.95
N GLU A 74 -28.82 1.16 0.21
CA GLU A 74 -28.86 1.32 -1.26
C GLU A 74 -29.11 2.78 -1.67
N ALA A 75 -28.30 3.28 -2.60
CA ALA A 75 -28.41 4.65 -3.12
C ALA A 75 -29.39 4.76 -4.30
N LYS A 76 -29.70 3.67 -5.00
CA LYS A 76 -30.68 3.67 -6.11
C LYS A 76 -32.07 4.07 -5.63
N GLN A 77 -32.65 5.06 -6.31
CA GLN A 77 -33.93 5.67 -5.96
C GLN A 77 -35.11 4.67 -5.88
N SER A 78 -35.06 3.56 -6.62
CA SER A 78 -36.09 2.50 -6.60
C SER A 78 -36.05 1.61 -5.35
N CYS A 79 -34.96 1.62 -4.59
CA CYS A 79 -34.73 0.77 -3.43
C CYS A 79 -34.10 1.51 -2.23
N ALA A 80 -34.11 2.84 -2.28
CA ALA A 80 -33.52 3.72 -1.28
C ALA A 80 -33.98 3.39 0.14
N GLY A 81 -33.03 3.36 1.07
CA GLY A 81 -33.28 3.13 2.50
C GLY A 81 -33.24 1.67 2.95
N LYS A 82 -33.17 0.70 2.03
CA LYS A 82 -33.03 -0.74 2.36
C LYS A 82 -31.58 -1.10 2.67
N TRP A 83 -31.40 -2.00 3.63
CA TRP A 83 -30.10 -2.51 4.07
C TRP A 83 -29.81 -3.90 3.47
N TYR A 84 -28.59 -4.12 2.99
CA TYR A 84 -28.13 -5.38 2.41
C TYR A 84 -26.66 -5.66 2.77
N LEU A 85 -26.19 -6.88 2.50
CA LEU A 85 -24.78 -7.23 2.64
C LEU A 85 -23.99 -6.70 1.43
N PRO A 86 -22.72 -6.31 1.57
CA PRO A 86 -21.86 -6.00 0.42
C PRO A 86 -21.93 -7.13 -0.60
N ALA A 87 -22.36 -6.84 -1.83
CA ALA A 87 -22.70 -7.87 -2.79
C ALA A 87 -22.77 -7.37 -4.23
N GLY A 88 -22.26 -8.17 -5.16
CA GLY A 88 -22.37 -7.86 -6.58
C GLY A 88 -22.05 -9.03 -7.48
N ARG A 89 -21.94 -8.76 -8.78
CA ARG A 89 -21.86 -9.81 -9.80
C ARG A 89 -20.39 -10.20 -10.00
N MET A 90 -20.14 -11.51 -10.06
CA MET A 90 -18.82 -12.00 -10.43
C MET A 90 -18.49 -11.69 -11.89
N GLU A 91 -17.25 -11.28 -12.15
CA GLU A 91 -16.74 -11.04 -13.50
C GLU A 91 -16.06 -12.28 -14.09
N PRO A 92 -15.95 -12.38 -15.44
CA PRO A 92 -15.30 -13.53 -16.08
C PRO A 92 -13.81 -13.62 -15.71
N GLY A 93 -13.42 -14.76 -15.12
CA GLY A 93 -12.02 -15.04 -14.73
C GLY A 93 -11.71 -14.81 -13.25
N GLU A 94 -12.65 -14.28 -12.47
CA GLU A 94 -12.49 -14.11 -11.02
C GLU A 94 -12.82 -15.39 -10.25
N THR A 95 -12.11 -15.62 -9.14
CA THR A 95 -12.56 -16.54 -8.08
C THR A 95 -13.65 -15.90 -7.22
N ILE A 96 -14.41 -16.72 -6.47
CA ILE A 96 -15.44 -16.23 -5.53
C ILE A 96 -14.81 -15.29 -4.47
N VAL A 97 -13.57 -15.59 -4.05
CA VAL A 97 -12.85 -14.78 -3.04
C VAL A 97 -12.43 -13.45 -3.63
N GLU A 98 -11.90 -13.42 -4.86
CA GLU A 98 -11.51 -12.17 -5.53
C GLU A 98 -12.72 -11.28 -5.81
N ALA A 99 -13.81 -11.85 -6.33
CA ALA A 99 -15.06 -11.12 -6.54
C ALA A 99 -15.62 -10.58 -5.22
N GLY A 100 -15.63 -11.40 -4.15
CA GLY A 100 -16.10 -10.96 -2.84
C GLY A 100 -15.25 -9.85 -2.23
N ALA A 101 -13.93 -9.92 -2.38
CA ALA A 101 -13.02 -8.85 -1.96
C ALA A 101 -13.23 -7.58 -2.78
N ARG A 102 -13.42 -7.71 -4.10
CA ARG A 102 -13.70 -6.57 -4.99
C ARG A 102 -14.99 -5.87 -4.60
N GLU A 103 -16.11 -6.56 -4.45
CA GLU A 103 -17.39 -5.92 -4.08
C GLU A 103 -17.32 -5.21 -2.72
N VAL A 104 -16.65 -5.82 -1.75
CA VAL A 104 -16.40 -5.17 -0.44
C VAL A 104 -15.54 -3.91 -0.60
N LEU A 105 -14.53 -3.95 -1.47
CA LEU A 105 -13.62 -2.83 -1.68
C LEU A 105 -14.24 -1.73 -2.55
N GLU A 106 -14.81 -2.06 -3.71
CA GLU A 106 -15.47 -1.16 -4.67
C GLU A 106 -16.68 -0.44 -4.07
N GLU A 107 -17.53 -1.13 -3.30
CA GLU A 107 -18.67 -0.49 -2.66
C GLU A 107 -18.25 0.33 -1.42
N THR A 108 -17.04 0.12 -0.89
CA THR A 108 -16.37 1.10 0.00
C THR A 108 -15.58 2.16 -0.76
N ASP A 109 -15.33 1.98 -2.06
CA ASP A 109 -14.60 2.89 -2.95
C ASP A 109 -15.54 3.91 -3.62
N GLU A 110 -16.86 3.67 -3.74
CA GLU A 110 -17.82 4.76 -4.07
C GLU A 110 -17.92 5.84 -2.97
N LEU A 111 -17.43 5.54 -1.75
CA LEU A 111 -17.15 6.51 -0.68
C LEU A 111 -15.76 7.19 -0.82
N THR A 112 -15.00 6.90 -1.88
CA THR A 112 -13.64 7.38 -2.14
C THR A 112 -13.54 8.31 -3.35
N SER A 113 -14.39 9.34 -3.40
CA SER A 113 -13.80 10.63 -3.82
C SER A 113 -12.59 10.81 -2.90
N GLU A 114 -11.35 10.72 -3.42
CA GLU A 114 -10.16 10.68 -2.60
C GLU A 114 -10.21 11.76 -1.53
N LEU A 115 -10.40 11.34 -0.28
CA LEU A 115 -10.72 12.26 0.80
C LEU A 115 -9.48 13.11 1.04
N CYS A 116 -9.58 14.39 0.69
CA CYS A 116 -8.50 15.35 0.77
C CYS A 116 -9.00 16.62 1.46
N ASP A 117 -8.37 16.95 2.59
CA ASP A 117 -8.71 18.10 3.40
C ASP A 117 -8.04 19.38 2.93
N PHE A 118 -6.88 19.25 2.25
CA PHE A 118 -6.07 20.37 1.79
C PHE A 118 -5.44 20.10 0.41
N THR A 119 -6.20 20.39 -0.64
CA THR A 119 -5.78 20.17 -2.04
C THR A 119 -4.68 21.15 -2.47
N LEU A 120 -4.01 20.90 -3.61
CA LEU A 120 -3.07 21.87 -4.17
C LEU A 120 -3.73 23.19 -4.53
N GLU A 121 -5.00 23.18 -4.94
CA GLU A 121 -5.78 24.39 -5.20
C GLU A 121 -5.96 25.22 -3.92
N GLU A 122 -6.40 24.58 -2.82
CA GLU A 122 -6.54 25.23 -1.53
C GLU A 122 -5.18 25.73 -1.00
N GLN A 123 -4.11 24.96 -1.16
CA GLN A 123 -2.74 25.36 -0.81
C GLN A 123 -2.26 26.58 -1.61
N ASN A 124 -2.59 26.64 -2.90
CA ASN A 124 -2.25 27.75 -3.77
C ASN A 124 -3.04 29.01 -3.38
N ALA A 125 -4.34 28.91 -3.17
CA ALA A 125 -5.18 30.02 -2.71
C ALA A 125 -4.68 30.60 -1.37
N ALA A 126 -4.30 29.73 -0.42
CA ALA A 126 -3.73 30.15 0.85
C ALA A 126 -2.36 30.87 0.69
N THR A 127 -1.57 30.46 -0.30
CA THR A 127 -0.27 31.07 -0.61
C THR A 127 -0.45 32.43 -1.32
N GLU A 128 -1.41 32.53 -2.23
CA GLU A 128 -1.78 33.77 -2.93
C GLU A 128 -2.37 34.81 -1.98
N ALA A 129 -3.18 34.40 -1.00
CA ALA A 129 -3.69 35.28 0.05
C ALA A 129 -2.57 35.94 0.88
N GLN A 130 -1.37 35.34 0.91
CA GLN A 130 -0.17 35.90 1.53
C GLN A 130 0.68 36.73 0.56
N GLY A 131 0.20 36.97 -0.66
CA GLY A 131 0.91 37.72 -1.70
C GLY A 131 2.06 36.93 -2.36
N VAL A 132 2.09 35.61 -2.21
CA VAL A 132 3.14 34.75 -2.77
C VAL A 132 2.60 33.98 -3.96
N LYS A 133 3.37 33.94 -5.07
CA LYS A 133 2.98 33.17 -6.26
C LYS A 133 3.07 31.65 -5.99
N PRO A 134 2.08 30.85 -6.44
CA PRO A 134 2.14 29.39 -6.40
C PRO A 134 3.39 28.82 -7.07
N LEU A 135 3.93 27.74 -6.49
CA LEU A 135 5.11 27.03 -7.01
C LEU A 135 4.74 25.83 -7.90
N ALA A 136 3.49 25.38 -7.86
CA ALA A 136 3.00 24.25 -8.61
C ALA A 136 1.57 24.52 -9.11
N ALA A 137 1.22 23.95 -10.26
CA ALA A 137 -0.15 24.00 -10.76
C ALA A 137 -1.06 23.09 -9.93
N SER A 138 -2.32 23.49 -9.73
CA SER A 138 -3.30 22.72 -8.95
C SER A 138 -3.70 21.41 -9.64
N ASP A 139 -3.55 21.34 -10.96
CA ASP A 139 -3.83 20.16 -11.77
C ASP A 139 -2.66 19.17 -11.86
N TYR A 140 -1.56 19.38 -11.12
CA TYR A 140 -0.39 18.48 -11.13
C TYR A 140 -0.78 17.01 -10.91
N VAL A 141 -0.48 16.13 -11.87
CA VAL A 141 -0.70 14.68 -11.75
C VAL A 141 0.66 13.98 -11.67
N PRO A 142 0.90 13.11 -10.67
CA PRO A 142 2.10 12.29 -10.61
C PRO A 142 2.06 11.23 -11.73
N ILE A 143 3.08 11.25 -12.59
CA ILE A 143 3.26 10.29 -13.68
C ILE A 143 4.74 9.94 -13.68
N VAL A 144 5.05 8.66 -13.43
CA VAL A 144 6.40 8.14 -13.36
C VAL A 144 7.14 8.44 -14.67
N GLY A 145 8.37 8.94 -14.54
CA GLY A 145 9.21 9.32 -15.69
C GLY A 145 8.83 10.64 -16.36
N LYS A 146 7.73 11.30 -15.95
CA LYS A 146 7.32 12.62 -16.49
C LYS A 146 7.30 13.71 -15.43
N THR A 147 6.46 13.56 -14.41
CA THR A 147 6.21 14.61 -13.40
C THR A 147 6.66 14.20 -12.01
N VAL A 148 6.87 12.91 -11.76
CA VAL A 148 7.38 12.36 -10.51
C VAL A 148 8.48 11.34 -10.78
N THR A 149 9.44 11.23 -9.86
CA THR A 149 10.50 10.23 -9.90
C THR A 149 10.38 9.34 -8.66
N TYR A 150 10.01 8.09 -8.88
CA TYR A 150 10.11 7.05 -7.88
C TYR A 150 11.34 6.19 -8.14
N VAL A 151 12.06 5.91 -7.08
CA VAL A 151 13.28 5.10 -7.06
C VAL A 151 13.07 3.96 -6.08
N VAL A 152 13.58 2.79 -6.39
CA VAL A 152 13.65 1.66 -5.46
C VAL A 152 15.10 1.38 -5.13
N ALA A 153 15.37 0.94 -3.90
CA ALA A 153 16.67 0.44 -3.50
C ALA A 153 16.49 -0.78 -2.62
N CYS A 154 17.13 -1.89 -2.98
CA CYS A 154 17.01 -3.16 -2.30
C CYS A 154 18.26 -3.45 -1.47
N VAL A 155 18.10 -3.56 -0.16
CA VAL A 155 19.17 -3.99 0.75
C VAL A 155 18.96 -5.46 1.11
N ILE A 156 19.63 -6.34 0.38
CA ILE A 156 19.54 -7.78 0.61
C ILE A 156 20.70 -8.20 1.51
N VAL A 157 20.38 -8.79 2.66
CA VAL A 157 21.35 -9.26 3.66
C VAL A 157 21.23 -10.77 3.80
N ASN A 158 22.31 -11.50 3.55
CA ASN A 158 22.33 -12.96 3.69
C ASN A 158 22.53 -13.41 5.14
N ASP A 159 22.53 -14.73 5.37
CA ASP A 159 22.70 -15.33 6.69
C ASP A 159 24.10 -15.11 7.29
N ALA A 160 25.09 -14.76 6.47
CA ALA A 160 26.44 -14.39 6.91
C ALA A 160 26.56 -12.89 7.28
N ASN A 161 25.46 -12.13 7.23
CA ASN A 161 25.40 -10.68 7.45
C ASN A 161 26.12 -9.85 6.35
N GLU A 162 26.34 -10.46 5.20
CA GLU A 162 26.88 -9.81 4.01
C GLU A 162 25.76 -9.14 3.22
N VAL A 163 26.06 -8.01 2.61
CA VAL A 163 25.12 -7.22 1.82
C VAL A 163 25.36 -7.47 0.34
N LEU A 164 24.30 -7.65 -0.44
CA LEU A 164 24.38 -7.73 -1.90
C LEU A 164 24.70 -6.35 -2.48
N MET A 165 25.80 -6.26 -3.21
CA MET A 165 26.28 -5.04 -3.85
C MET A 165 26.44 -5.28 -5.35
N MET A 166 26.11 -4.29 -6.17
CA MET A 166 26.37 -4.29 -7.62
C MET A 166 27.48 -3.29 -7.95
N GLN A 167 28.19 -3.53 -9.06
CA GLN A 167 29.20 -2.63 -9.59
C GLN A 167 28.70 -1.93 -10.86
N GLU A 168 28.72 -0.61 -10.84
CA GLU A 168 28.17 0.27 -11.89
C GLU A 168 28.89 0.10 -13.23
N ALA A 169 28.11 -0.11 -14.30
CA ALA A 169 28.60 -0.09 -15.68
C ALA A 169 28.54 1.31 -16.31
N LYS A 170 27.72 2.22 -15.78
CA LYS A 170 27.49 3.57 -16.34
C LYS A 170 28.76 4.42 -16.27
N GLN A 171 29.15 5.00 -17.41
CA GLN A 171 30.43 5.73 -17.57
C GLN A 171 30.69 6.82 -16.50
N SER A 172 29.64 7.51 -16.03
CA SER A 172 29.75 8.55 -15.01
C SER A 172 30.19 8.05 -13.62
N CYS A 173 29.99 6.76 -13.33
CA CYS A 173 30.31 6.14 -12.06
C CYS A 173 30.90 4.73 -12.22
N ALA A 174 31.44 4.43 -13.40
CA ALA A 174 31.91 3.10 -13.77
C ALA A 174 32.89 2.53 -12.75
N GLY A 175 32.69 1.28 -12.36
CA GLY A 175 33.53 0.57 -11.40
C GLY A 175 33.26 0.91 -9.93
N LYS A 176 32.40 1.89 -9.62
CA LYS A 176 31.95 2.13 -8.25
C LYS A 176 30.87 1.15 -7.83
N TRP A 177 30.73 0.93 -6.52
CA TRP A 177 29.78 -0.02 -5.96
C TRP A 177 28.57 0.67 -5.35
N TYR A 178 27.40 0.05 -5.51
CA TYR A 178 26.15 0.54 -4.93
C TYR A 178 25.20 -0.61 -4.58
N LEU A 179 24.10 -0.28 -3.90
CA LEU A 179 23.00 -1.22 -3.72
C LEU A 179 22.28 -1.43 -5.05
N PRO A 180 21.64 -2.59 -5.27
CA PRO A 180 20.72 -2.75 -6.38
C PRO A 180 19.59 -1.71 -6.30
N ALA A 181 19.53 -0.81 -7.27
CA ALA A 181 18.68 0.37 -7.19
C ALA A 181 18.48 1.07 -8.54
N GLY A 182 17.22 1.35 -8.87
CA GLY A 182 16.89 2.10 -10.08
C GLY A 182 15.54 2.78 -10.00
N ARG A 183 15.15 3.36 -11.13
CA ARG A 183 13.89 4.12 -11.23
C ARG A 183 12.76 3.13 -11.50
N MET A 184 11.59 3.44 -10.96
CA MET A 184 10.39 2.74 -11.39
C MET A 184 10.11 3.04 -12.87
N GLU A 185 9.65 2.03 -13.58
CA GLU A 185 9.12 2.11 -14.93
C GLU A 185 7.59 2.29 -14.92
N PRO A 186 6.99 2.82 -15.99
CA PRO A 186 5.53 2.89 -16.08
C PRO A 186 4.90 1.49 -16.08
N GLY A 187 3.88 1.30 -15.23
CA GLY A 187 3.08 0.06 -15.22
C GLY A 187 3.57 -1.02 -14.23
N GLU A 188 4.64 -0.78 -13.48
CA GLU A 188 5.06 -1.67 -12.38
C GLU A 188 4.72 -1.08 -10.99
N THR A 189 4.51 -1.96 -10.02
CA THR A 189 4.42 -1.59 -8.61
C THR A 189 5.81 -1.36 -7.99
N ILE A 190 5.86 -0.69 -6.83
CA ILE A 190 7.11 -0.48 -6.07
C ILE A 190 7.84 -1.81 -5.83
N VAL A 191 7.10 -2.87 -5.50
CA VAL A 191 7.65 -4.19 -5.19
C VAL A 191 8.20 -4.88 -6.45
N GLU A 192 7.48 -4.80 -7.57
CA GLU A 192 7.93 -5.36 -8.85
C GLU A 192 9.19 -4.66 -9.34
N ALA A 193 9.23 -3.33 -9.27
CA ALA A 193 10.42 -2.54 -9.58
C ALA A 193 11.62 -2.99 -8.76
N GLY A 194 11.46 -3.17 -7.44
CA GLY A 194 12.54 -3.62 -6.56
C GLY A 194 13.05 -5.02 -6.92
N ALA A 195 12.17 -5.94 -7.31
CA ALA A 195 12.56 -7.28 -7.73
C ALA A 195 13.23 -7.29 -9.11
N ARG A 196 12.76 -6.47 -10.06
CA ARG A 196 13.34 -6.29 -11.39
C ARG A 196 14.76 -5.76 -11.31
N GLU A 197 14.98 -4.65 -10.59
CA GLU A 197 16.30 -4.03 -10.42
C GLU A 197 17.32 -5.01 -9.83
N VAL A 198 16.93 -5.78 -8.81
CA VAL A 198 17.82 -6.82 -8.24
C VAL A 198 18.17 -7.88 -9.28
N LEU A 199 17.20 -8.34 -10.08
CA LEU A 199 17.44 -9.36 -11.10
C LEU A 199 18.37 -8.85 -12.21
N GLU A 200 18.10 -7.66 -12.75
CA GLU A 200 18.87 -7.04 -13.84
C GLU A 200 20.33 -6.75 -13.42
N GLU A 201 20.51 -6.17 -12.24
CA GLU A 201 21.81 -5.70 -11.78
C GLU A 201 22.64 -6.80 -11.10
N THR A 202 22.02 -7.88 -10.60
CA THR A 202 22.73 -8.90 -9.82
C THR A 202 22.52 -10.34 -10.27
N GLY A 203 21.56 -10.60 -11.17
CA GLY A 203 21.21 -11.94 -11.62
C GLY A 203 20.41 -12.78 -10.60
N LEU A 204 20.18 -12.26 -9.39
CA LEU A 204 19.43 -12.95 -8.35
C LEU A 204 17.94 -12.60 -8.39
N LYS A 205 17.09 -13.60 -8.13
CA LYS A 205 15.66 -13.43 -7.90
C LYS A 205 15.40 -13.26 -6.41
N VAL A 206 14.63 -12.24 -6.04
CA VAL A 206 14.30 -11.96 -4.63
C VAL A 206 12.80 -11.90 -4.39
N ALA A 207 12.37 -12.41 -3.24
CA ALA A 207 11.07 -12.10 -2.66
C ALA A 207 11.25 -10.93 -1.69
N ILE A 208 10.75 -9.75 -2.07
CA ILE A 208 10.73 -8.58 -1.19
C ILE A 208 9.74 -8.86 -0.04
N THR A 209 10.19 -8.62 1.19
CA THR A 209 9.40 -8.93 2.41
C THR A 209 8.86 -7.69 3.10
N THR A 210 9.56 -6.55 3.02
CA THR A 210 9.12 -5.31 3.67
C THR A 210 9.76 -4.07 3.07
N LEU A 211 9.09 -2.94 3.27
CA LEU A 211 9.74 -1.63 3.26
C LEU A 211 10.54 -1.42 4.56
N LEU A 212 11.65 -0.69 4.49
CA LEU A 212 12.48 -0.29 5.63
C LEU A 212 12.43 1.23 5.85
N ALA A 213 12.49 1.99 4.76
CA ALA A 213 12.49 3.44 4.78
C ALA A 213 11.89 4.04 3.51
N VAL A 214 11.40 5.27 3.65
CA VAL A 214 11.05 6.17 2.54
C VAL A 214 11.98 7.37 2.64
N GLU A 215 12.63 7.69 1.55
CA GLU A 215 13.47 8.88 1.46
C GLU A 215 12.90 9.82 0.41
N THR A 216 12.97 11.12 0.66
CA THR A 216 12.33 12.13 -0.20
C THR A 216 13.28 13.28 -0.47
N ALA A 217 13.20 13.85 -1.67
CA ALA A 217 13.89 15.08 -2.05
C ALA A 217 12.89 16.00 -2.75
N GLY A 218 12.54 17.11 -2.09
CA GLY A 218 11.36 17.89 -2.51
C GLY A 218 10.06 17.08 -2.32
N GLY A 219 9.10 17.27 -3.23
CA GLY A 219 7.80 16.59 -3.20
C GLY A 219 7.52 15.75 -4.44
N SER A 220 8.49 15.63 -5.35
CA SER A 220 8.38 14.90 -6.61
C SER A 220 9.47 13.83 -6.80
N TRP A 221 10.32 13.61 -5.79
CA TRP A 221 11.32 12.54 -5.80
C TRP A 221 11.23 11.72 -4.52
N PHE A 222 11.11 10.40 -4.67
CA PHE A 222 10.98 9.44 -3.59
C PHE A 222 11.84 8.21 -3.84
N ARG A 223 12.49 7.70 -2.79
CA ARG A 223 13.20 6.42 -2.82
C ARG A 223 12.62 5.48 -1.78
N PHE A 224 12.15 4.32 -2.23
CA PHE A 224 11.60 3.25 -1.39
C PHE A 224 12.71 2.23 -1.12
N VAL A 225 13.15 2.16 0.14
CA VAL A 225 14.20 1.24 0.57
C VAL A 225 13.55 -0.03 1.10
N MET A 226 13.84 -1.16 0.48
CA MET A 226 13.22 -2.45 0.78
C MET A 226 14.27 -3.51 1.13
N THR A 227 13.81 -4.61 1.74
CA THR A 227 14.62 -5.81 1.94
C THR A 227 13.81 -7.06 1.59
N GLY A 228 14.50 -8.19 1.47
CA GLY A 228 13.90 -9.43 1.01
C GLY A 228 14.88 -10.61 1.08
N ASN A 229 14.39 -11.75 0.62
CA ASN A 229 15.14 -13.00 0.60
C ASN A 229 15.43 -13.43 -0.84
N VAL A 230 16.62 -13.99 -1.07
CA VAL A 230 16.94 -14.61 -2.35
C VAL A 230 16.13 -15.90 -2.50
N ILE A 231 15.42 -16.05 -3.61
CA ILE A 231 14.57 -17.21 -3.92
C ILE A 231 15.04 -17.97 -5.17
N GLY A 232 16.12 -17.51 -5.81
CA GLY A 232 16.72 -18.17 -6.97
C GLY A 232 17.61 -17.23 -7.77
N GLY A 233 17.94 -17.62 -9.00
CA GLY A 233 18.87 -16.90 -9.87
C GLY A 233 20.33 -17.24 -9.60
N GLU A 234 21.22 -16.62 -10.36
CA GLU A 234 22.67 -16.82 -10.28
C GLU A 234 23.36 -15.48 -10.16
N LEU A 235 24.32 -15.37 -9.25
CA LEU A 235 25.01 -14.11 -8.99
C LEU A 235 25.82 -13.69 -10.23
N LYS A 236 25.54 -12.48 -10.72
CA LYS A 236 26.12 -11.91 -11.94
C LYS A 236 27.62 -11.70 -11.80
N THR A 237 28.37 -12.30 -12.73
CA THR A 237 29.84 -12.26 -12.80
C THR A 237 30.33 -11.25 -13.83
N PRO A 238 31.61 -10.84 -13.80
CA PRO A 238 32.18 -9.95 -14.83
C PRO A 238 32.03 -10.44 -16.27
N SER A 239 31.93 -11.75 -16.50
CA SER A 239 31.68 -12.30 -17.85
C SER A 239 30.27 -12.04 -18.38
N GLN A 240 29.35 -11.64 -17.51
CA GLN A 240 27.96 -11.28 -17.82
C GLN A 240 27.75 -9.76 -17.76
N ALA A 241 28.82 -8.97 -17.80
CA ALA A 241 28.73 -7.52 -17.76
C ALA A 241 27.91 -6.98 -18.94
N ASP A 242 27.00 -6.05 -18.65
CA ASP A 242 26.13 -5.39 -19.63
C ASP A 242 25.93 -3.91 -19.24
N GLN A 243 24.87 -3.28 -19.75
CA GLN A 243 24.58 -1.87 -19.48
C GLN A 243 24.03 -1.63 -18.07
N GLU A 244 23.47 -2.66 -17.42
CA GLU A 244 22.89 -2.56 -16.08
C GLU A 244 24.01 -2.59 -15.03
N SER A 245 24.92 -3.56 -15.14
CA SER A 245 26.02 -3.69 -14.19
C SER A 245 27.18 -4.53 -14.72
N ILE A 246 28.35 -4.33 -14.12
CA ILE A 246 29.56 -5.10 -14.42
C ILE A 246 29.49 -6.47 -13.72
N GLN A 247 29.09 -6.49 -12.45
CA GLN A 247 29.02 -7.68 -11.61
C GLN A 247 28.24 -7.39 -10.32
N ALA A 248 27.94 -8.43 -9.55
CA ALA A 248 27.46 -8.31 -8.18
C ALA A 248 28.28 -9.19 -7.22
N LYS A 249 28.32 -8.80 -5.95
CA LYS A 249 28.96 -9.59 -4.89
C LYS A 249 28.31 -9.40 -3.53
N TRP A 250 28.48 -10.40 -2.68
CA TRP A 250 28.24 -10.28 -1.25
C TRP A 250 29.41 -9.56 -0.58
N CYS A 251 29.10 -8.61 0.30
CA CYS A 251 30.10 -7.81 0.98
C CYS A 251 29.80 -7.65 2.47
N GLN A 252 30.73 -8.11 3.31
CA GLN A 252 30.66 -7.88 4.76
C GLN A 252 31.05 -6.45 5.12
N ASN A 253 32.16 -5.94 4.60
CA ASN A 253 32.71 -4.64 4.97
C ASN A 253 32.70 -3.66 3.78
N LEU A 254 31.71 -2.76 3.77
CA LEU A 254 31.55 -1.78 2.70
C LEU A 254 32.72 -0.79 2.59
N SER A 255 33.55 -0.62 3.62
CA SER A 255 34.73 0.25 3.54
C SER A 255 35.80 -0.27 2.56
N GLU A 256 35.74 -1.55 2.19
CA GLU A 256 36.62 -2.18 1.20
C GLU A 256 36.19 -1.87 -0.24
N LEU A 257 35.02 -1.24 -0.42
CA LEU A 257 34.48 -0.89 -1.72
C LEU A 257 34.65 0.60 -2.01
N SER A 258 34.98 0.92 -3.25
CA SER A 258 34.85 2.28 -3.76
C SER A 258 33.37 2.57 -4.04
N LEU A 259 32.64 3.07 -3.03
CA LEU A 259 31.20 3.32 -3.14
C LEU A 259 30.87 4.46 -4.11
N ARG A 260 29.74 4.34 -4.82
CA ARG A 260 29.17 5.41 -5.66
C ARG A 260 28.78 6.62 -4.81
N ALA A 261 28.11 6.37 -3.69
CA ALA A 261 27.76 7.35 -2.68
C ALA A 261 27.66 6.69 -1.28
N ASN A 262 27.89 7.48 -0.24
CA ASN A 262 27.87 7.01 1.16
C ASN A 262 26.48 7.06 1.81
N ASP A 263 25.47 7.50 1.07
CA ASP A 263 24.07 7.57 1.54
C ASP A 263 23.47 6.18 1.82
N ILE A 264 24.07 5.11 1.29
CA ILE A 264 23.66 3.73 1.55
C ILE A 264 24.07 3.21 2.92
N LEU A 265 25.07 3.82 3.59
CA LEU A 265 25.60 3.28 4.84
C LEU A 265 24.54 3.20 5.96
N PRO A 266 23.73 4.25 6.22
CA PRO A 266 22.71 4.19 7.26
C PRO A 266 21.60 3.18 6.94
N ILE A 267 21.21 3.02 5.67
CA ILE A 267 20.15 2.09 5.26
C ILE A 267 20.62 0.64 5.25
N VAL A 268 21.91 0.39 4.98
CA VAL A 268 22.52 -0.93 5.17
C VAL A 268 22.52 -1.33 6.62
N GLU A 269 22.92 -0.42 7.51
CA GLU A 269 22.90 -0.67 8.95
C GLU A 269 21.46 -0.90 9.46
N LEU A 270 20.49 -0.15 8.92
CA LEU A 270 19.07 -0.38 9.21
C LEU A 270 18.63 -1.80 8.82
N ALA A 271 18.98 -2.26 7.61
CA ALA A 271 18.62 -3.59 7.13
C ALA A 271 19.31 -4.71 7.92
N ARG A 272 20.59 -4.55 8.30
CA ARG A 272 21.29 -5.50 9.16
C ARG A 272 20.63 -5.64 10.52
N ASN A 273 20.32 -4.51 11.16
CA ASN A 273 19.62 -4.52 12.43
C ASN A 273 18.20 -5.10 12.31
N TYR A 274 17.51 -4.85 11.18
CA TYR A 274 16.24 -5.50 10.89
C TYR A 274 16.41 -7.02 10.77
N ARG A 275 17.41 -7.51 10.05
CA ARG A 275 17.62 -8.94 9.79
C ARG A 275 17.90 -9.76 11.05
N VAL A 276 18.62 -9.18 12.02
CA VAL A 276 19.00 -9.86 13.28
C VAL A 276 17.97 -9.68 14.41
N ARG A 277 16.93 -8.84 14.20
CA ARG A 277 15.90 -8.61 15.21
C ARG A 277 15.15 -9.92 15.52
N SER A 278 14.58 -9.98 16.73
CA SER A 278 13.57 -11.01 17.03
C SER A 278 12.32 -10.75 16.19
N PRO A 279 11.69 -11.75 15.53
CA PRO A 279 10.45 -11.55 14.78
C PRO A 279 9.30 -10.96 15.60
N LYS A 280 9.36 -11.06 16.94
CA LYS A 280 8.39 -10.49 17.89
C LYS A 280 8.89 -9.23 18.61
N ASP A 281 9.99 -8.62 18.16
CA ASP A 281 10.52 -7.40 18.76
C ASP A 281 9.51 -6.24 18.59
N PRO A 282 8.94 -5.70 19.67
CA PRO A 282 7.96 -4.63 19.60
C PRO A 282 8.55 -3.28 19.14
N ASN A 283 9.88 -3.15 19.08
CA ASN A 283 10.55 -1.93 18.61
C ASN A 283 10.68 -1.85 17.09
N TRP A 284 10.24 -2.88 16.38
CA TRP A 284 10.31 -2.97 14.92
C TRP A 284 8.93 -3.15 14.31
N HIS A 285 8.73 -2.52 13.16
CA HIS A 285 7.57 -2.82 12.34
C HIS A 285 7.59 -4.28 11.89
N ARG A 286 6.40 -4.82 11.65
CA ARG A 286 6.24 -6.15 11.03
C ARG A 286 6.67 -6.09 9.55
N GLU A 287 6.74 -7.25 8.92
CA GLU A 287 6.90 -7.33 7.47
C GLU A 287 5.65 -6.76 6.80
N ILE A 288 5.80 -5.60 6.18
CA ILE A 288 4.71 -4.85 5.57
C ILE A 288 5.20 -4.35 4.21
N LEU A 289 4.51 -4.78 3.16
CA LEU A 289 4.73 -4.31 1.80
C LEU A 289 3.84 -3.10 1.49
N PRO A 290 4.20 -2.27 0.50
CA PRO A 290 3.29 -1.28 -0.05
C PRO A 290 1.98 -1.94 -0.49
N ALA A 291 0.85 -1.38 -0.05
CA ALA A 291 -0.46 -1.88 -0.42
C ALA A 291 -0.78 -1.48 -1.87
N ARG A 292 -1.39 -2.41 -2.62
CA ARG A 292 -1.84 -2.19 -4.00
C ARG A 292 -3.14 -1.39 -4.00
N LYS A 293 -3.05 -0.11 -3.65
CA LYS A 293 -4.14 0.86 -3.77
C LYS A 293 -3.68 2.02 -4.62
N ALA A 294 -4.52 2.33 -5.60
CA ALA A 294 -4.26 3.32 -6.61
C ALA A 294 -4.71 4.70 -6.12
N HIS A 295 -3.96 5.74 -6.50
CA HIS A 295 -4.27 7.12 -6.12
C HIS A 295 -4.09 8.06 -7.31
N TYR A 296 -4.90 9.11 -7.39
CA TYR A 296 -4.85 10.11 -8.45
C TYR A 296 -3.76 11.16 -8.22
N LYS A 297 -3.46 11.48 -6.96
CA LYS A 297 -2.38 12.39 -6.55
C LYS A 297 -1.42 11.69 -5.60
N ASN A 298 -0.35 12.40 -5.26
CA ASN A 298 0.48 12.03 -4.13
C ASN A 298 -0.11 12.61 -2.85
N TYR A 299 -0.50 11.76 -1.93
CA TYR A 299 -1.12 12.12 -0.67
C TYR A 299 -0.21 11.87 0.52
N LEU A 300 -0.32 12.75 1.51
CA LEU A 300 0.19 12.54 2.85
C LEU A 300 -1.02 12.44 3.78
N ARG A 301 -1.33 11.23 4.22
CA ARG A 301 -2.33 10.97 5.26
C ARG A 301 -1.65 11.04 6.62
N VAL A 302 -2.14 11.85 7.53
CA VAL A 302 -1.53 12.01 8.86
C VAL A 302 -2.36 11.32 9.94
N VAL A 303 -1.74 10.41 10.68
CA VAL A 303 -2.28 9.87 11.92
C VAL A 303 -1.70 10.71 13.04
N VAL A 304 -2.41 11.76 13.44
CA VAL A 304 -1.99 12.62 14.54
C VAL A 304 -2.42 11.98 15.86
N ALA A 305 -1.46 11.59 16.69
CA ALA A 305 -1.71 10.97 17.99
C ALA A 305 -1.40 11.94 19.13
N ILE A 306 -2.28 11.97 20.12
CA ILE A 306 -2.15 12.78 21.34
C ILE A 306 -2.55 11.96 22.57
N LYS A 307 -1.93 12.24 23.71
CA LYS A 307 -2.18 11.52 24.95
C LYS A 307 -3.01 12.36 25.91
N ASN A 308 -3.99 11.73 26.57
CA ASN A 308 -4.65 12.29 27.74
C ASN A 308 -3.77 12.09 28.97
N LYS A 309 -3.51 13.18 29.71
CA LYS A 309 -2.54 13.15 30.82
C LYS A 309 -3.08 12.37 32.01
N SER A 310 -4.39 12.44 32.26
CA SER A 310 -5.04 11.83 33.42
C SER A 310 -5.28 10.33 33.24
N THR A 311 -5.72 9.89 32.06
CA THR A 311 -6.11 8.49 31.80
C THR A 311 -5.01 7.67 31.14
N ASN A 312 -3.95 8.32 30.63
CA ASN A 312 -2.95 7.75 29.73
C ASN A 312 -3.52 7.22 28.39
N GLN A 313 -4.79 7.47 28.09
CA GLN A 313 -5.42 7.05 26.84
C GLN A 313 -4.88 7.85 25.66
N VAL A 314 -4.75 7.20 24.50
CA VAL A 314 -4.34 7.85 23.25
C VAL A 314 -5.56 8.15 22.38
N TYR A 315 -5.55 9.33 21.79
CA TYR A 315 -6.54 9.80 20.84
C TYR A 315 -5.86 10.02 19.48
N VAL A 316 -6.63 9.83 18.41
CA VAL A 316 -6.23 10.15 17.05
C VAL A 316 -7.12 11.24 16.46
N LEU A 317 -6.56 12.08 15.62
CA LEU A 317 -7.31 13.12 14.92
C LEU A 317 -8.03 12.52 13.71
N LEU A 318 -9.34 12.79 13.59
CA LEU A 318 -10.15 12.46 12.42
C LEU A 318 -10.74 13.73 11.81
N SER A 319 -10.76 13.83 10.48
CA SER A 319 -11.49 14.85 9.74
C SER A 319 -12.96 14.46 9.57
N GLU A 320 -13.84 15.46 9.58
CA GLU A 320 -15.29 15.31 9.38
C GLU A 320 -15.78 16.01 8.08
N LYS A 321 -14.88 16.47 7.20
CA LYS A 321 -15.22 17.32 6.04
C LYS A 321 -16.26 16.70 5.10
N THR A 322 -16.14 15.40 4.84
CA THR A 322 -16.98 14.65 3.88
C THR A 322 -17.37 13.27 4.43
N ALA A 323 -16.42 12.60 5.08
CA ALA A 323 -16.61 11.38 5.85
C ALA A 323 -15.57 11.34 6.99
N TYR A 324 -15.77 10.47 7.99
CA TYR A 324 -14.75 10.22 9.00
C TYR A 324 -13.52 9.58 8.36
N HIS A 325 -12.41 10.31 8.31
CA HIS A 325 -11.14 9.81 7.78
C HIS A 325 -9.95 10.43 8.51
N PHE A 326 -8.77 9.84 8.33
CA PHE A 326 -7.55 10.49 8.80
C PHE A 326 -7.23 11.71 7.94
N PRO A 327 -6.84 12.85 8.54
CA PRO A 327 -6.59 14.05 7.78
C PRO A 327 -5.58 13.82 6.65
N THR A 328 -5.93 14.25 5.45
CA THR A 328 -5.17 13.95 4.23
C THR A 328 -4.90 15.21 3.42
N VAL A 329 -3.67 15.38 2.94
CA VAL A 329 -3.21 16.54 2.16
C VAL A 329 -2.49 16.09 0.90
N GLU A 330 -2.63 16.85 -0.18
CA GLU A 330 -1.82 16.65 -1.39
C GLU A 330 -0.35 17.06 -1.15
N ILE A 331 0.58 16.16 -1.44
CA ILE A 331 2.01 16.43 -1.37
C ILE A 331 2.38 17.43 -2.45
N HIS A 332 2.89 18.58 -2.01
CA HIS A 332 3.26 19.66 -2.92
C HIS A 332 4.56 19.33 -3.67
N PRO A 333 4.56 19.24 -5.01
CA PRO A 333 5.71 18.71 -5.76
C PRO A 333 6.98 19.55 -5.62
N GLY A 334 6.82 20.88 -5.51
CA GLY A 334 7.92 21.83 -5.28
C GLY A 334 8.35 22.03 -3.83
N ARG A 335 7.90 21.22 -2.86
CA ARG A 335 8.22 21.40 -1.43
C ARG A 335 8.54 20.07 -0.77
N SER A 336 9.37 20.08 0.28
CA SER A 336 9.62 18.87 1.06
C SER A 336 8.37 18.43 1.82
N ILE A 337 8.25 17.12 2.09
CA ILE A 337 7.16 16.57 2.93
C ILE A 337 7.04 17.30 4.26
N HIS A 338 8.16 17.64 4.92
CA HIS A 338 8.11 18.38 6.18
C HIS A 338 7.50 19.78 6.04
N SER A 339 7.73 20.45 4.90
CA SER A 339 7.09 21.73 4.63
C SER A 339 5.59 21.58 4.35
N THR A 340 5.17 20.53 3.63
CA THR A 340 3.76 20.20 3.41
C THR A 340 3.08 19.89 4.74
N LEU A 341 3.67 19.00 5.56
CA LEU A 341 3.17 18.65 6.89
C LEU A 341 3.01 19.89 7.77
N LYS A 342 4.02 20.77 7.84
CA LYS A 342 3.94 21.98 8.67
C LYS A 342 2.77 22.87 8.25
N LYS A 343 2.58 23.10 6.95
CA LYS A 343 1.46 23.90 6.44
C LYS A 343 0.12 23.24 6.74
N PHE A 344 0.04 21.92 6.54
CA PHE A 344 -1.19 21.18 6.81
C PHE A 344 -1.55 21.19 8.30
N MET A 345 -0.57 21.01 9.19
CA MET A 345 -0.82 21.11 10.63
C MET A 345 -1.28 22.53 11.04
N ILE A 346 -0.80 23.59 10.39
CA ILE A 346 -1.33 24.96 10.60
C ILE A 346 -2.78 25.06 10.12
N GLU A 347 -3.11 24.43 8.99
CA GLU A 347 -4.50 24.37 8.50
C GLU A 347 -5.42 23.57 9.44
N LEU A 348 -4.90 22.54 10.13
CA LEU A 348 -5.68 21.70 11.06
C LEU A 348 -5.87 22.32 12.45
N PHE A 349 -4.90 23.11 12.93
CA PHE A 349 -4.89 23.64 14.31
C PHE A 349 -4.93 25.17 14.40
N GLY A 350 -4.81 25.87 13.29
CA GLY A 350 -4.73 27.34 13.24
C GLY A 350 -3.41 27.89 13.78
N ALA A 351 -3.47 29.09 14.37
CA ALA A 351 -2.30 29.81 14.85
C ALA A 351 -1.63 29.13 16.07
N ASP A 352 -2.43 28.47 16.93
CA ASP A 352 -1.97 27.80 18.15
C ASP A 352 -1.55 26.35 17.86
N LEU A 353 -0.60 26.20 16.94
CA LEU A 353 -0.10 24.91 16.48
C LEU A 353 0.56 24.11 17.62
N PRO A 354 0.03 22.94 18.01
CA PRO A 354 0.64 22.14 19.06
C PRO A 354 2.05 21.67 18.66
N GLN A 355 2.95 21.63 19.63
CA GLN A 355 4.28 21.10 19.40
C GLN A 355 4.19 19.62 18.98
N HIS A 356 4.66 19.30 17.78
CA HIS A 356 4.53 17.97 17.20
C HIS A 356 5.85 17.51 16.56
N ARG A 357 5.93 16.21 16.26
CA ARG A 357 7.01 15.62 15.46
C ARG A 357 6.48 14.50 14.56
N PRO A 358 6.92 14.39 13.30
CA PRO A 358 6.74 13.16 12.54
C PRO A 358 7.53 12.04 13.21
N HIS A 359 6.92 10.87 13.36
CA HIS A 359 7.55 9.68 13.93
C HIS A 359 8.13 8.79 12.83
N GLY A 360 7.32 8.47 11.83
CA GLY A 360 7.69 7.65 10.67
C GLY A 360 6.46 7.18 9.91
N VAL A 361 6.68 6.52 8.77
CA VAL A 361 5.62 6.06 7.87
C VAL A 361 5.07 4.73 8.36
N LEU A 362 3.74 4.64 8.47
CA LEU A 362 3.01 3.42 8.85
C LEU A 362 2.74 2.52 7.66
N SER A 363 2.40 3.10 6.52
CA SER A 363 2.10 2.39 5.29
C SER A 363 2.36 3.26 4.06
N VAL A 364 2.59 2.58 2.94
CA VAL A 364 2.63 3.18 1.61
C VAL A 364 1.56 2.47 0.79
N GLU A 365 0.73 3.24 0.10
CA GLU A 365 -0.25 2.75 -0.87
C GLU A 365 0.20 3.22 -2.25
N HIS A 366 0.36 2.30 -3.19
CA HIS A 366 0.68 2.61 -4.58
C HIS A 366 0.17 1.49 -5.48
N HIS A 367 -0.54 1.87 -6.53
CA HIS A 367 -0.84 0.99 -7.63
C HIS A 367 -0.91 1.81 -8.92
N THR A 368 -0.60 1.18 -10.03
CA THR A 368 -0.70 1.78 -11.35
C THR A 368 -2.18 1.83 -11.72
N SER A 369 -2.88 2.90 -11.33
CA SER A 369 -4.23 3.18 -11.87
C SER A 369 -4.14 4.22 -12.95
N GLY A 370 -4.23 3.76 -14.18
CA GLY A 370 -4.57 4.62 -15.29
C GLY A 370 -5.43 3.84 -16.25
N THR A 371 -6.61 4.34 -16.58
CA THR A 371 -7.14 4.01 -17.91
C THR A 371 -6.21 4.66 -18.94
N GLN A 372 -6.13 4.13 -20.17
CA GLN A 372 -5.33 4.79 -21.22
C GLN A 372 -5.70 6.28 -21.41
N ALA A 373 -6.91 6.68 -20.99
CA ALA A 373 -7.39 8.04 -21.06
C ALA A 373 -6.86 8.96 -19.95
N ASN A 374 -6.65 8.48 -18.72
CA ASN A 374 -6.20 9.28 -17.57
C ASN A 374 -5.16 8.51 -16.72
N PRO A 375 -3.89 8.45 -17.16
CA PRO A 375 -2.83 7.77 -16.42
C PRO A 375 -2.37 8.59 -15.21
N THR A 376 -2.23 7.92 -14.07
CA THR A 376 -1.64 8.48 -12.84
C THR A 376 -0.89 7.40 -12.07
N ASP A 377 0.23 7.79 -11.48
CA ASP A 377 1.07 6.98 -10.61
C ASP A 377 1.07 7.61 -9.21
N GLY A 378 -0.11 8.01 -8.73
CA GLY A 378 -0.26 8.56 -7.40
C GLY A 378 -0.01 7.52 -6.31
N MET A 379 0.34 8.02 -5.13
CA MET A 379 0.55 7.19 -3.95
C MET A 379 0.03 7.88 -2.70
N CYS A 380 -0.20 7.13 -1.64
CA CYS A 380 -0.50 7.68 -0.33
C CYS A 380 0.52 7.22 0.72
N LEU A 381 1.18 8.18 1.37
CA LEU A 381 2.04 7.95 2.53
C LEU A 381 1.23 8.20 3.81
N THR A 382 1.06 7.16 4.64
CA THR A 382 0.45 7.32 5.96
C THR A 382 1.52 7.61 7.00
N LEU A 383 1.58 8.85 7.49
CA LEU A 383 2.59 9.35 8.42
C LEU A 383 2.04 9.43 9.86
N LEU A 384 2.71 8.78 10.81
CA LEU A 384 2.43 8.95 12.22
C LEU A 384 3.04 10.27 12.73
N VAL A 385 2.21 11.12 13.35
CA VAL A 385 2.62 12.42 13.90
C VAL A 385 2.26 12.47 15.38
N ILE A 386 3.22 12.81 16.24
CA ILE A 386 3.02 12.80 17.70
C ILE A 386 2.96 14.23 18.23
N CYS A 387 1.83 14.57 18.84
CA CYS A 387 1.67 15.79 19.64
C CYS A 387 2.32 15.58 21.02
N ARG A 388 3.17 16.51 21.42
CA ARG A 388 3.82 16.51 22.75
C ARG A 388 2.90 17.02 23.87
N PRO A 389 2.10 18.08 23.67
CA PRO A 389 1.13 18.51 24.68
C PRO A 389 0.07 17.44 24.89
N SER A 390 -0.64 17.53 26.01
CA SER A 390 -1.75 16.63 26.28
C SER A 390 -3.04 17.18 25.65
N ILE A 391 -4.02 16.29 25.40
CA ILE A 391 -5.26 16.66 24.71
C ILE A 391 -6.00 17.83 25.36
N GLU A 392 -5.95 17.94 26.69
CA GLU A 392 -6.59 18.99 27.48
C GLU A 392 -6.03 20.40 27.17
N SER A 393 -4.86 20.47 26.55
CA SER A 393 -4.17 21.72 26.20
C SER A 393 -4.21 22.07 24.71
N VAL A 394 -4.89 21.25 23.89
CA VAL A 394 -4.94 21.43 22.44
C VAL A 394 -6.38 21.67 22.00
N SER A 395 -6.64 22.87 21.53
CA SER A 395 -7.92 23.25 20.91
C SER A 395 -7.94 22.84 19.44
N LEU A 396 -9.08 22.38 18.95
CA LEU A 396 -9.32 22.15 17.53
C LEU A 396 -10.08 23.33 16.92
N ILE A 397 -9.80 23.61 15.65
CA ILE A 397 -10.67 24.45 14.81
C ILE A 397 -11.61 23.48 14.07
N GLY A 398 -12.92 23.75 14.05
CA GLY A 398 -14.02 22.77 13.89
C GLY A 398 -14.15 21.96 12.58
N LYS A 399 -13.05 21.44 12.03
CA LYS A 399 -12.98 20.51 10.89
C LYS A 399 -12.55 19.10 11.29
N CYS A 400 -12.09 18.92 12.54
CA CYS A 400 -11.59 17.66 13.04
C CYS A 400 -12.10 17.38 14.45
N ILE A 401 -12.08 16.10 14.83
CA ILE A 401 -12.38 15.61 16.17
C ILE A 401 -11.27 14.72 16.70
N TRP A 402 -11.14 14.66 18.01
CA TRP A 402 -10.33 13.65 18.68
C TRP A 402 -11.15 12.38 18.90
N HIS A 403 -10.69 11.28 18.32
CA HIS A 403 -11.27 9.96 18.52
C HIS A 403 -10.47 9.17 19.54
N GLU A 404 -11.12 8.71 20.60
CA GLU A 404 -10.50 7.87 21.63
C GLU A 404 -10.24 6.47 21.09
N LEU A 405 -8.99 6.01 21.14
CA LEU A 405 -8.68 4.64 20.73
C LEU A 405 -9.17 3.63 21.77
N SER A 406 -9.33 2.36 21.37
CA SER A 406 -9.49 1.27 22.33
C SER A 406 -8.25 1.09 23.20
N LYS A 407 -8.37 0.43 24.37
CA LYS A 407 -7.21 0.16 25.25
C LYS A 407 -6.10 -0.63 24.54
N ASP A 408 -6.49 -1.59 23.71
CA ASP A 408 -5.54 -2.40 22.92
C ASP A 408 -4.80 -1.55 21.88
N LEU A 409 -5.53 -0.71 21.12
CA LEU A 409 -4.93 0.19 20.15
C LEU A 409 -4.03 1.24 20.81
N THR A 410 -4.43 1.77 21.97
CA THR A 410 -3.59 2.66 22.79
C THR A 410 -2.28 1.99 23.16
N ALA A 411 -2.31 0.73 23.63
CA ALA A 411 -1.10 0.00 23.99
C ALA A 411 -0.20 -0.23 22.77
N ARG A 412 -0.78 -0.66 21.63
CA ARG A 412 -0.04 -0.87 20.37
C ARG A 412 0.61 0.42 19.86
N LEU A 413 -0.13 1.52 19.84
CA LEU A 413 0.38 2.80 19.38
C LEU A 413 1.43 3.38 20.34
N ALA A 414 1.25 3.22 21.65
CA ALA A 414 2.25 3.64 22.64
C ALA A 414 3.58 2.88 22.46
N MET A 415 3.54 1.57 22.18
CA MET A 415 4.73 0.80 21.82
C MET A 415 5.36 1.32 20.53
N ALA A 416 4.56 1.59 19.50
CA ALA A 416 5.05 2.11 18.24
C ALA A 416 5.73 3.48 18.39
N VAL A 417 5.23 4.35 19.27
CA VAL A 417 5.80 5.68 19.56
C VAL A 417 7.09 5.61 20.37
N ALA A 418 7.26 4.55 21.17
CA ALA A 418 8.47 4.32 21.97
C ALA A 418 9.61 3.74 21.11
N GLY A 419 9.28 2.86 20.16
CA GLY A 419 10.24 2.20 19.28
C GLY A 419 10.60 3.03 18.05
N LYS A 420 11.86 3.48 17.94
CA LYS A 420 12.34 4.25 16.77
C LYS A 420 12.08 3.55 15.42
N ASN A 421 12.13 2.22 15.39
CA ASN A 421 11.97 1.44 14.16
C ASN A 421 10.59 0.75 14.07
N ALA A 422 9.64 1.11 14.93
CA ALA A 422 8.29 0.53 14.90
C ALA A 422 7.44 1.05 13.74
N THR A 423 7.94 2.05 13.02
CA THR A 423 7.42 2.60 11.77
C THR A 423 8.57 2.66 10.75
N PHE A 424 8.27 2.66 9.45
CA PHE A 424 9.31 2.88 8.44
C PHE A 424 9.95 4.26 8.63
N GLN A 425 11.26 4.34 8.48
CA GLN A 425 11.95 5.63 8.64
C GLN A 425 11.61 6.57 7.47
N LEU A 426 11.34 7.84 7.78
CA LEU A 426 11.17 8.89 6.77
C LEU A 426 12.38 9.82 6.80
N HIS A 427 13.14 9.87 5.70
CA HIS A 427 14.27 10.77 5.56
C HIS A 427 14.00 11.83 4.48
N VAL A 428 14.28 13.09 4.79
CA VAL A 428 14.26 14.16 3.79
C VAL A 428 15.71 14.47 3.41
N VAL A 429 16.10 14.02 2.23
CA VAL A 429 17.40 14.30 1.61
C VAL A 429 17.42 15.77 1.22
N ARG A 430 18.48 16.49 1.60
CA ARG A 430 18.63 17.93 1.35
C ARG A 430 19.31 18.21 0.03
#